data_AF-A0A9Q3LB59-F1
#
_entry.id   AF-A0A9Q3LB59-F1
#
_cell.length_a   1.000
_cell.length_b   1.000
_cell.length_c   1.000
_cell.angle_alpha   90.00
_cell.angle_beta   90.00
_cell.angle_gamma   90.00
#
_symmetry.space_group_name_H-M   'P 1'
#
loop_
_entity.id
_entity.type
_entity.pdbx_description
1 polymer ?
#
loop_
_entity_poly.entity_id
_entity_poly.type
_entity_poly.pdbx_seq_one_letter_code
_entity_poly.pdbx_strand_id
1 'polypeptide(L)'
;MSVNKNIRFLEDKKLNYVISYRLKSSSKAFKEYVINNEDYISENGMLIKSREIISTYKKGRSNGNYRKQIITFSQKRASKDKKDREQLIDNFNKIANKEGKVSFEDMASNKKYRFFKAVENKAYYVLDTEKIEEDQKYDGYYIYETNRFDLQETEIVSLYAKQWQAEENFRVLKGNLSLRPMYLSTWNHIKGYICLSFLSLVIIKFLVYKVNKHTGLSEKDRFTVEKITSIMKDVKEAERYYDGKLIESLEIKNSITEQSWDDFNLIKHIFSEIKK
;
A
#
# COMPACT_ATOMS: atom_id res chain seq x y z
N MET A 1 1.94 10.68 5.40
CA MET A 1 2.78 11.71 4.76
C MET A 1 4.08 11.80 5.55
N SER A 2 5.24 11.73 4.90
CA SER A 2 6.57 11.80 5.51
C SER A 2 6.87 13.24 5.94
N VAL A 3 6.36 13.63 7.11
CA VAL A 3 6.66 14.95 7.69
C VAL A 3 8.01 14.87 8.41
N ASN A 4 8.86 15.90 8.31
CA ASN A 4 10.16 15.95 9.02
C ASN A 4 10.05 15.67 10.52
N LYS A 5 8.90 15.92 11.16
CA LYS A 5 8.64 15.52 12.56
C LYS A 5 8.64 14.01 12.74
N ASN A 6 7.99 13.26 11.85
CA ASN A 6 7.91 11.80 11.94
C ASN A 6 9.25 11.16 11.60
N ILE A 7 9.96 11.69 10.60
CA ILE A 7 11.31 11.20 10.23
C ILE A 7 12.24 11.32 11.43
N ARG A 8 12.27 12.49 12.07
CA ARG A 8 13.05 12.72 13.30
C ARG A 8 12.66 11.77 14.42
N PHE A 9 11.36 11.55 14.64
CA PHE A 9 10.92 10.59 15.64
C PHE A 9 11.48 9.18 15.38
N LEU A 10 11.55 8.74 14.12
CA LEU A 10 12.15 7.45 13.77
C LEU A 10 13.66 7.44 14.03
N GLU A 11 14.35 8.51 13.63
CA GLU A 11 15.80 8.67 13.85
C GLU A 11 16.15 8.71 15.35
N ASP A 12 15.44 9.51 16.15
CA ASP A 12 15.62 9.61 17.60
C ASP A 12 15.39 8.26 18.32
N LYS A 13 14.48 7.44 17.77
CA LYS A 13 14.19 6.08 18.24
C LYS A 13 15.13 5.02 17.66
N LYS A 14 16.12 5.40 16.84
CA LYS A 14 17.05 4.51 16.14
C LYS A 14 16.31 3.43 15.34
N LEU A 15 15.16 3.79 14.76
CA LEU A 15 14.36 2.90 13.95
C LEU A 15 14.76 3.01 12.49
N ASN A 16 14.85 1.86 11.85
CA ASN A 16 15.12 1.72 10.43
C ASN A 16 13.87 2.01 9.59
N TYR A 17 14.01 2.78 8.52
CA TYR A 17 12.88 3.17 7.68
C TYR A 17 13.25 3.34 6.22
N VAL A 18 12.27 3.13 5.33
CA VAL A 18 12.33 3.55 3.93
C VAL A 18 11.07 4.35 3.65
N ILE A 19 11.23 5.55 3.10
CA ILE A 19 10.13 6.44 2.78
C ILE A 19 10.22 6.92 1.33
N SER A 20 9.08 7.26 0.74
CA SER A 20 9.06 8.00 -0.51
C SER A 20 9.22 9.49 -0.28
N TYR A 21 9.91 10.13 -1.22
CA TYR A 21 10.10 11.58 -1.27
C TYR A 21 9.37 12.19 -2.46
N ARG A 22 8.79 13.37 -2.27
CA ARG A 22 7.98 14.05 -3.28
C ARG A 22 8.83 14.96 -4.15
N LEU A 23 9.23 14.49 -5.33
CA LEU A 23 10.00 15.26 -6.31
C LEU A 23 9.36 16.60 -6.65
N LYS A 24 8.05 16.58 -6.91
CA LYS A 24 7.34 17.71 -7.53
C LYS A 24 7.22 18.92 -6.61
N SER A 25 7.25 18.70 -5.30
CA SER A 25 7.25 19.73 -4.24
C SER A 25 8.64 20.02 -3.67
N SER A 26 9.71 19.56 -4.33
CA SER A 26 11.08 19.72 -3.85
C SER A 26 11.74 21.00 -4.38
N SER A 27 12.96 21.28 -3.91
CA SER A 27 13.74 22.43 -4.34
C SER A 27 14.12 22.36 -5.83
N LYS A 28 14.28 23.52 -6.47
CA LYS A 28 14.71 23.62 -7.87
C LYS A 28 16.02 22.86 -8.13
N ALA A 29 17.00 23.06 -7.26
CA ALA A 29 18.30 22.36 -7.31
C ALA A 29 18.15 20.82 -7.27
N PHE A 30 17.19 20.29 -6.49
CA PHE A 30 16.98 18.84 -6.47
C PHE A 30 16.28 18.32 -7.72
N LYS A 31 15.33 19.08 -8.27
CA LYS A 31 14.69 18.75 -9.56
C LYS A 31 15.71 18.69 -10.69
N GLU A 32 16.62 19.67 -10.75
CA GLU A 32 17.73 19.70 -11.72
C GLU A 32 18.67 18.50 -11.54
N TYR A 33 19.03 18.17 -10.29
CA TYR A 33 19.84 16.99 -9.97
C TYR A 33 19.20 15.67 -10.44
N VAL A 34 17.88 15.54 -10.35
CA VAL A 34 17.15 14.34 -10.78
C VAL A 34 17.10 14.22 -12.30
N ILE A 35 16.87 15.34 -13.00
CA ILE A 35 16.80 15.38 -14.47
C ILE A 35 18.18 15.20 -15.11
N ASN A 36 19.26 15.58 -14.42
CA ASN A 36 20.61 15.35 -14.94
C ASN A 36 20.91 13.85 -15.03
N ASN A 37 21.04 13.36 -16.26
CA ASN A 37 21.28 11.96 -16.62
C ASN A 37 22.69 11.44 -16.26
N GLU A 38 23.59 12.30 -15.81
CA GLU A 38 24.89 11.87 -15.27
C GLU A 38 24.71 10.97 -14.03
N ASP A 39 25.67 10.08 -13.77
CA ASP A 39 25.73 9.18 -12.60
C ASP A 39 24.60 8.13 -12.48
N TYR A 40 23.70 8.02 -13.46
CA TYR A 40 22.73 6.93 -13.45
C TYR A 40 23.40 5.63 -13.89
N ILE A 41 23.27 4.60 -13.05
CA ILE A 41 23.62 3.21 -13.38
C ILE A 41 22.37 2.45 -13.79
N SER A 42 22.49 1.58 -14.78
CA SER A 42 21.41 0.69 -15.20
C SER A 42 21.50 -0.63 -14.45
N GLU A 43 20.47 -0.95 -13.67
CA GLU A 43 20.41 -2.18 -12.88
C GLU A 43 18.98 -2.75 -12.92
N ASN A 44 18.83 -4.04 -13.25
CA ASN A 44 17.53 -4.72 -13.34
C ASN A 44 16.49 -4.00 -14.24
N GLY A 45 16.94 -3.38 -15.34
CA GLY A 45 16.06 -2.65 -16.27
C GLY A 45 15.55 -1.32 -15.73
N MET A 46 16.19 -0.78 -14.70
CA MET A 46 15.87 0.50 -14.07
C MET A 46 17.14 1.35 -13.97
N LEU A 47 17.03 2.66 -14.20
CA LEU A 47 18.13 3.58 -13.94
C LEU A 47 18.09 3.97 -12.46
N ILE A 48 19.24 3.94 -11.80
CA ILE A 48 19.39 4.24 -10.38
C ILE A 48 20.51 5.27 -10.21
N LYS A 49 20.24 6.27 -9.37
CA LYS A 49 21.21 7.28 -8.93
C LYS A 49 21.03 7.48 -7.44
N SER A 50 22.10 7.49 -6.65
CA SER A 50 22.01 7.67 -5.20
C SER A 50 22.98 8.74 -4.71
N ARG A 51 22.64 9.33 -3.56
CA ARG A 51 23.52 10.24 -2.83
C ARG A 51 23.22 10.21 -1.34
N GLU A 52 24.18 10.62 -0.54
CA GLU A 52 23.96 10.88 0.87
C GLU A 52 23.49 12.31 1.10
N ILE A 53 22.53 12.48 2.00
CA ILE A 53 21.99 13.78 2.39
C ILE A 53 21.97 13.90 3.91
N ILE A 54 22.19 15.11 4.40
CA ILE A 54 22.09 15.43 5.82
C ILE A 54 20.61 15.50 6.23
N SER A 55 20.26 14.89 7.34
CA SER A 55 18.94 15.07 7.97
C SER A 55 18.94 16.38 8.77
N THR A 56 17.87 17.16 8.62
CA THR A 56 17.84 18.53 9.12
C THR A 56 16.60 18.80 9.98
N TYR A 57 16.79 19.65 10.99
CA TYR A 57 15.72 20.29 11.73
C TYR A 57 14.99 21.33 10.84
N LYS A 58 13.91 21.90 11.39
CA LYS A 58 13.30 23.10 10.80
C LYS A 58 14.39 24.17 10.60
N LYS A 59 14.32 24.89 9.48
CA LYS A 59 15.30 25.91 9.05
C LYS A 59 16.68 25.36 8.64
N GLY A 60 16.80 24.06 8.36
CA GLY A 60 18.00 23.50 7.71
C GLY A 60 19.18 23.20 8.64
N ARG A 61 19.04 23.34 9.96
CA ARG A 61 20.08 22.96 10.90
C ARG A 61 20.28 21.44 10.89
N SER A 62 21.52 20.96 10.73
CA SER A 62 21.85 19.53 10.82
C SER A 62 21.41 18.95 12.17
N ASN A 63 20.87 17.73 12.14
CA ASN A 63 20.59 16.94 13.34
C ASN A 63 21.64 15.87 13.64
N GLY A 64 22.73 15.84 12.87
CA GLY A 64 23.80 14.85 13.02
C GLY A 64 23.52 13.49 12.38
N ASN A 65 22.33 13.27 11.80
CA ASN A 65 21.99 12.05 11.07
C ASN A 65 22.13 12.25 9.57
N TYR A 66 22.42 11.15 8.89
CA TYR A 66 22.51 11.08 7.43
C TYR A 66 21.43 10.15 6.89
N ARG A 67 21.05 10.38 5.63
CA ARG A 67 20.09 9.55 4.90
C ARG A 67 20.61 9.29 3.51
N LYS A 68 20.37 8.09 3.00
CA LYS A 68 20.59 7.73 1.61
C LYS A 68 19.35 8.17 0.82
N GLN A 69 19.55 9.00 -0.20
CA GLN A 69 18.52 9.43 -1.14
C GLN A 69 18.75 8.71 -2.47
N ILE A 70 17.77 7.90 -2.88
CA ILE A 70 17.86 7.02 -4.04
C ILE A 70 16.82 7.46 -5.04
N ILE A 71 17.26 7.74 -6.25
CA ILE A 71 16.45 8.18 -7.37
C ILE A 71 16.42 7.02 -8.35
N THR A 72 15.22 6.63 -8.75
CA THR A 72 15.04 5.60 -9.77
C THR A 72 14.24 6.14 -10.93
N PHE A 73 14.54 5.66 -12.13
CA PHE A 73 13.75 5.90 -13.32
C PHE A 73 13.42 4.58 -14.02
N SER A 74 12.15 4.39 -14.38
CA SER A 74 11.73 3.25 -15.20
C SER A 74 10.66 3.65 -16.22
N GLN A 75 10.76 3.07 -17.41
CA GLN A 75 9.81 3.34 -18.49
C GLN A 75 8.39 2.90 -18.13
N LYS A 76 8.25 1.75 -17.46
CA LYS A 76 6.95 1.26 -16.96
C LYS A 76 6.28 2.29 -16.04
N ARG A 77 7.06 2.95 -15.19
CA ARG A 77 6.55 4.01 -14.32
C ARG A 77 6.19 5.27 -15.11
N ALA A 78 6.99 5.64 -16.10
CA ALA A 78 6.72 6.79 -16.96
C ALA A 78 5.37 6.63 -17.69
N SER A 79 5.11 5.45 -18.28
CA SER A 79 3.83 5.16 -18.92
C SER A 79 2.65 5.23 -17.94
N LYS A 80 2.84 4.75 -16.70
CA LYS A 80 1.82 4.83 -15.66
C LYS A 80 1.56 6.29 -15.24
N ASP A 81 2.60 7.06 -14.94
CA ASP A 81 2.47 8.46 -14.52
C ASP A 81 1.81 9.31 -15.62
N LYS A 82 2.17 9.07 -16.90
CA LYS A 82 1.51 9.67 -18.06
C LYS A 82 0.01 9.35 -18.09
N LYS A 83 -0.36 8.06 -17.97
CA LYS A 83 -1.77 7.64 -17.96
C LYS A 83 -2.55 8.24 -16.79
N ASP A 84 -1.96 8.28 -15.60
CA ASP A 84 -2.56 8.89 -14.41
C ASP A 84 -2.77 10.40 -14.62
N ARG A 85 -1.85 11.09 -15.30
CA ARG A 85 -2.00 12.51 -15.69
C ARG A 85 -3.10 12.70 -16.73
N GLU A 86 -3.11 11.91 -17.80
CA GLU A 86 -4.15 11.96 -18.85
C GLU A 86 -5.54 11.75 -18.25
N GLN A 87 -5.69 10.77 -17.34
CA GLN A 87 -6.96 10.54 -16.66
C GLN A 87 -7.43 11.76 -15.85
N LEU A 88 -6.51 12.52 -15.24
CA LEU A 88 -6.87 13.76 -14.53
C LEU A 88 -7.31 14.87 -15.50
N ILE A 89 -6.68 14.95 -16.66
CA ILE A 89 -7.05 15.90 -17.73
C ILE A 89 -8.41 15.53 -18.30
N ASP A 90 -8.65 14.25 -18.61
CA ASP A 90 -9.93 13.76 -19.13
C ASP A 90 -11.07 14.00 -18.14
N ASN A 91 -10.83 13.79 -16.85
CA ASN A 91 -11.82 14.06 -15.81
C ASN A 91 -12.19 15.55 -15.75
N PHE A 92 -11.24 16.46 -15.99
CA PHE A 92 -11.54 17.89 -16.11
C PHE A 92 -12.36 18.17 -17.37
N ASN A 93 -11.93 17.65 -18.52
CA ASN A 93 -12.58 17.92 -19.80
C ASN A 93 -14.04 17.42 -19.83
N LYS A 94 -14.37 16.34 -19.11
CA LYS A 94 -15.74 15.83 -18.98
C LYS A 94 -16.71 16.79 -18.29
N ILE A 95 -16.21 17.66 -17.42
CA ILE A 95 -17.02 18.62 -16.66
C ILE A 95 -16.83 20.06 -17.15
N ALA A 96 -15.91 20.28 -18.08
CA ALA A 96 -15.66 21.58 -18.67
C ALA A 96 -16.81 21.98 -19.60
N ASN A 97 -17.17 23.27 -19.58
CA ASN A 97 -18.12 23.85 -20.51
C ASN A 97 -17.49 24.01 -21.91
N LYS A 98 -18.28 24.52 -22.88
CA LYS A 98 -17.81 24.77 -24.25
C LYS A 98 -16.62 25.73 -24.36
N GLU A 99 -16.39 26.55 -23.33
CA GLU A 99 -15.25 27.48 -23.24
C GLU A 99 -14.02 26.86 -22.56
N GLY A 100 -14.07 25.57 -22.20
CA GLY A 100 -12.98 24.89 -21.50
C GLY A 100 -12.84 25.29 -20.02
N LYS A 101 -13.90 25.86 -19.43
CA LYS A 101 -13.95 26.29 -18.02
C LYS A 101 -14.83 25.39 -17.19
N VAL A 102 -14.47 25.20 -15.93
CA VAL A 102 -15.27 24.49 -14.92
C VAL A 102 -15.71 25.48 -13.85
N SER A 103 -16.99 25.50 -13.49
CA SER A 103 -17.51 26.39 -12.44
C SER A 103 -17.02 25.94 -11.04
N PHE A 104 -17.00 26.86 -10.08
CA PHE A 104 -16.67 26.51 -8.68
C PHE A 104 -17.60 25.45 -8.07
N GLU A 105 -18.89 25.45 -8.44
CA GLU A 105 -19.90 24.52 -7.92
C GLU A 105 -19.66 23.10 -8.44
N ASP A 106 -19.40 22.95 -9.75
CA ASP A 106 -19.03 21.68 -10.37
C ASP A 106 -17.67 21.16 -9.87
N MET A 107 -16.77 22.10 -9.53
CA MET A 107 -15.49 21.81 -8.93
C MET A 107 -15.65 21.21 -7.52
N ALA A 108 -16.48 21.79 -6.64
CA ALA A 108 -16.58 21.40 -5.23
C ALA A 108 -16.97 19.91 -5.03
N SER A 109 -17.66 19.33 -6.02
CA SER A 109 -18.05 17.91 -6.03
C SER A 109 -16.89 16.96 -6.38
N ASN A 110 -15.85 17.43 -7.08
CA ASN A 110 -14.79 16.62 -7.68
C ASN A 110 -13.44 16.77 -6.95
N LYS A 111 -13.14 15.89 -5.99
CA LYS A 111 -12.01 15.99 -5.03
C LYS A 111 -10.56 16.01 -5.59
N LYS A 112 -10.28 16.16 -6.89
CA LYS A 112 -8.92 16.02 -7.48
C LYS A 112 -8.52 17.20 -8.39
N TYR A 113 -7.90 18.22 -7.80
CA TYR A 113 -7.62 19.54 -8.41
C TYR A 113 -6.17 19.78 -8.86
N ARG A 114 -5.41 18.73 -9.16
CA ARG A 114 -3.93 18.87 -9.30
C ARG A 114 -3.49 19.88 -10.37
N PHE A 115 -4.22 19.95 -11.48
CA PHE A 115 -3.90 20.78 -12.64
C PHE A 115 -4.91 21.91 -12.86
N PHE A 116 -5.69 22.28 -11.84
CA PHE A 116 -6.74 23.28 -12.02
C PHE A 116 -6.19 24.65 -11.59
N LYS A 117 -6.37 25.65 -12.45
CA LYS A 117 -5.97 27.05 -12.21
C LYS A 117 -7.23 27.89 -12.11
N ALA A 118 -7.42 28.54 -10.95
CA ALA A 118 -8.53 29.46 -10.75
C ALA A 118 -8.38 30.68 -11.66
N VAL A 119 -9.47 31.09 -12.27
CA VAL A 119 -9.60 32.30 -13.09
C VAL A 119 -10.85 33.08 -12.65
N GLU A 120 -11.00 34.32 -13.11
CA GLU A 120 -12.20 35.14 -12.87
C GLU A 120 -12.60 35.20 -11.38
N ASN A 121 -11.69 35.67 -10.52
CA ASN A 121 -11.90 35.75 -9.08
C ASN A 121 -12.32 34.42 -8.41
N LYS A 122 -11.86 33.28 -8.95
CA LYS A 122 -12.16 31.91 -8.48
C LYS A 122 -13.58 31.43 -8.77
N ALA A 123 -14.33 32.13 -9.63
CA ALA A 123 -15.61 31.65 -10.12
C ALA A 123 -15.44 30.45 -11.06
N TYR A 124 -14.35 30.42 -11.83
CA TYR A 124 -14.06 29.37 -12.79
C TYR A 124 -12.65 28.81 -12.67
N TYR A 125 -12.45 27.64 -13.25
CA TYR A 125 -11.17 26.92 -13.29
C TYR A 125 -10.86 26.49 -14.72
N VAL A 126 -9.59 26.62 -15.11
CA VAL A 126 -9.04 26.13 -16.37
C VAL A 126 -7.92 25.13 -16.09
N LEU A 127 -7.51 24.36 -17.10
CA LEU A 127 -6.30 23.54 -16.99
C LEU A 127 -5.05 24.40 -16.93
N ASP A 128 -4.17 24.07 -16.00
CA ASP A 128 -2.86 24.67 -15.80
C ASP A 128 -1.84 23.94 -16.69
N THR A 129 -1.71 24.40 -17.93
CA THR A 129 -0.83 23.78 -18.94
C THR A 129 0.63 23.78 -18.50
N GLU A 130 1.13 24.86 -17.90
CA GLU A 130 2.48 24.96 -17.36
C GLU A 130 2.74 23.89 -16.30
N LYS A 131 1.80 23.68 -15.36
CA LYS A 131 1.92 22.60 -14.37
C LYS A 131 1.87 21.22 -15.00
N ILE A 132 1.09 21.02 -16.06
CA ILE A 132 1.00 19.73 -16.77
C ILE A 132 2.33 19.41 -17.45
N GLU A 133 2.91 20.37 -18.16
CA GLU A 133 4.22 20.23 -18.83
C GLU A 133 5.34 20.00 -17.82
N GLU A 134 5.33 20.74 -16.72
CA GLU A 134 6.27 20.54 -15.62
C GLU A 134 6.10 19.16 -14.99
N ASP A 135 4.87 18.67 -14.81
CA ASP A 135 4.59 17.34 -14.27
C ASP A 135 5.11 16.21 -15.17
N GLN A 136 5.03 16.41 -16.49
CA GLN A 136 5.47 15.48 -17.53
C GLN A 136 6.98 15.27 -17.53
N LYS A 137 7.78 16.29 -17.24
CA LYS A 137 9.26 16.17 -17.16
C LYS A 137 9.71 15.15 -16.11
N TYR A 138 8.87 14.89 -15.11
CA TYR A 138 9.19 14.03 -13.97
C TYR A 138 8.59 12.63 -14.07
N ASP A 139 7.97 12.28 -15.21
CA ASP A 139 7.40 10.96 -15.40
C ASP A 139 8.46 9.87 -15.31
N GLY A 140 8.16 8.80 -14.59
CA GLY A 140 9.07 7.67 -14.46
C GLY A 140 10.03 7.78 -13.28
N TYR A 141 10.26 8.99 -12.75
CA TYR A 141 11.12 9.19 -11.60
C TYR A 141 10.41 8.86 -10.28
N TYR A 142 11.12 8.14 -9.41
CA TYR A 142 10.71 7.91 -8.03
C TYR A 142 11.88 8.09 -7.07
N ILE A 143 11.61 8.63 -5.89
CA ILE A 143 12.66 8.93 -4.91
C ILE A 143 12.34 8.24 -3.60
N TYR A 144 13.35 7.55 -3.09
CA TYR A 144 13.38 6.94 -1.78
C TYR A 144 14.35 7.69 -0.88
N GLU A 145 14.00 7.81 0.40
CA GLU A 145 14.94 8.24 1.43
C GLU A 145 14.94 7.20 2.56
N THR A 146 16.12 6.87 3.06
CA THR A 146 16.28 5.85 4.10
C THR A 146 17.50 6.11 4.97
N ASN A 147 17.51 5.58 6.18
CA ASN A 147 18.69 5.45 7.05
C ASN A 147 19.34 4.05 6.98
N ARG A 148 18.89 3.18 6.06
CA ARG A 148 19.46 1.84 5.81
C ARG A 148 20.65 1.92 4.87
N PHE A 149 21.83 2.21 5.42
CA PHE A 149 23.09 2.16 4.69
C PHE A 149 23.64 0.74 4.53
N ASP A 150 23.07 -0.21 5.26
CA ASP A 150 23.37 -1.65 5.21
C ASP A 150 22.81 -2.36 3.96
N LEU A 151 21.94 -1.69 3.19
CA LEU A 151 21.28 -2.27 2.02
C LEU A 151 21.70 -1.58 0.71
N GLN A 152 21.76 -2.37 -0.35
CA GLN A 152 21.93 -1.88 -1.72
C GLN A 152 20.66 -1.18 -2.21
N GLU A 153 20.80 -0.30 -3.19
CA GLU A 153 19.74 0.51 -3.77
C GLU A 153 18.58 -0.36 -4.28
N THR A 154 18.91 -1.44 -4.98
CA THR A 154 17.94 -2.40 -5.52
C THR A 154 17.19 -3.14 -4.42
N GLU A 155 17.84 -3.45 -3.30
CA GLU A 155 17.20 -4.07 -2.13
C GLU A 155 16.23 -3.10 -1.44
N ILE A 156 16.58 -1.82 -1.36
CA ILE A 156 15.72 -0.78 -0.78
C ILE A 156 14.46 -0.59 -1.64
N VAL A 157 14.61 -0.56 -2.97
CA VAL A 157 13.47 -0.50 -3.90
C VAL A 157 12.57 -1.73 -3.73
N SER A 158 13.18 -2.91 -3.66
CA SER A 158 12.48 -4.20 -3.51
C SER A 158 11.74 -4.30 -2.16
N LEU A 159 12.35 -3.78 -1.09
CA LEU A 159 11.75 -3.71 0.23
C LEU A 159 10.55 -2.76 0.24
N TYR A 160 10.69 -1.56 -0.33
CA TYR A 160 9.60 -0.59 -0.42
C TYR A 160 8.46 -1.10 -1.30
N ALA A 161 8.75 -1.84 -2.36
CA ALA A 161 7.74 -2.47 -3.21
C ALA A 161 6.83 -3.44 -2.44
N LYS A 162 7.25 -3.95 -1.27
CA LYS A 162 6.44 -4.80 -0.39
C LYS A 162 5.57 -4.02 0.60
N GLN A 163 5.61 -2.68 0.62
CA GLN A 163 4.82 -1.85 1.55
C GLN A 163 3.31 -2.15 1.48
N TRP A 164 2.78 -2.44 0.29
CA TRP A 164 1.35 -2.76 0.13
C TRP A 164 0.93 -3.99 0.96
N GLN A 165 1.85 -4.90 1.28
CA GLN A 165 1.57 -6.05 2.15
C GLN A 165 1.24 -5.59 3.57
N ALA A 166 1.92 -4.55 4.07
CA ALA A 166 1.58 -3.96 5.36
C ALA A 166 0.19 -3.28 5.33
N GLU A 167 -0.14 -2.59 4.23
CA GLU A 167 -1.46 -1.98 4.05
C GLU A 167 -2.58 -3.02 3.95
N GLU A 168 -2.33 -4.13 3.25
CA GLU A 168 -3.22 -5.29 3.20
C GLU A 168 -3.44 -5.88 4.59
N ASN A 169 -2.37 -6.07 5.37
CA ASN A 169 -2.47 -6.56 6.75
C ASN A 169 -3.33 -5.63 7.62
N PHE A 170 -3.16 -4.31 7.50
CA PHE A 170 -4.02 -3.35 8.21
C PHE A 170 -5.47 -3.38 7.74
N ARG A 171 -5.74 -3.69 6.47
CA ARG A 171 -7.10 -3.87 5.94
C ARG A 171 -7.75 -5.10 6.55
N VAL A 172 -7.05 -6.23 6.58
CA VAL A 172 -7.53 -7.48 7.20
C VAL A 172 -7.80 -7.28 8.69
N LEU A 173 -6.87 -6.63 9.41
CA LEU A 173 -7.06 -6.34 10.84
C LEU A 173 -8.34 -5.53 11.09
N LYS A 174 -8.56 -4.46 10.32
CA LYS A 174 -9.71 -3.58 10.49
C LYS A 174 -11.03 -4.20 10.00
N GLY A 175 -10.98 -5.04 8.96
CA GLY A 175 -12.13 -5.69 8.35
C GLY A 175 -12.39 -7.07 8.96
N ASN A 176 -11.71 -8.09 8.43
CA ASN A 176 -11.93 -9.51 8.78
C ASN A 176 -11.78 -9.81 10.28
N LEU A 177 -10.85 -9.13 10.95
CA LEU A 177 -10.57 -9.35 12.38
C LEU A 177 -11.18 -8.27 13.28
N SER A 178 -12.05 -7.44 12.71
CA SER A 178 -12.90 -6.45 13.40
C SER A 178 -12.17 -5.53 14.38
N LEU A 179 -10.88 -5.23 14.17
CA LEU A 179 -10.10 -4.33 15.03
C LEU A 179 -10.80 -2.97 15.22
N ARG A 180 -11.69 -2.61 14.28
CA ARG A 180 -12.64 -1.51 14.42
C ARG A 180 -14.06 -2.01 14.06
N PRO A 181 -15.09 -1.61 14.82
CA PRO A 181 -15.09 -0.79 16.04
C PRO A 181 -14.63 -1.56 17.30
N MET A 182 -13.95 -0.85 18.21
CA MET A 182 -13.44 -1.42 19.46
C MET A 182 -14.34 -1.01 20.64
N TYR A 183 -15.26 -1.87 21.02
CA TYR A 183 -16.26 -1.62 22.07
C TYR A 183 -15.72 -1.90 23.48
N LEU A 184 -14.49 -1.48 23.77
CA LEU A 184 -13.80 -1.75 25.03
C LEU A 184 -13.37 -0.45 25.70
N SER A 185 -13.62 -0.34 27.01
CA SER A 185 -13.41 0.92 27.74
C SER A 185 -12.09 0.98 28.54
N THR A 186 -11.48 -0.16 28.90
CA THR A 186 -10.25 -0.19 29.70
C THR A 186 -9.01 -0.40 28.84
N TRP A 187 -7.91 0.26 29.19
CA TRP A 187 -6.62 0.13 28.48
C TRP A 187 -6.12 -1.32 28.37
N ASN A 188 -6.33 -2.14 29.42
CA ASN A 188 -5.90 -3.53 29.42
C ASN A 188 -6.72 -4.38 28.45
N HIS A 189 -8.04 -4.20 28.39
CA HIS A 189 -8.89 -4.89 27.41
C HIS A 189 -8.55 -4.46 25.98
N ILE A 190 -8.31 -3.17 25.75
CA ILE A 190 -7.87 -2.65 24.45
C ILE A 190 -6.57 -3.33 24.00
N LYS A 191 -5.57 -3.38 24.88
CA LYS A 191 -4.28 -4.06 24.58
C LYS A 191 -4.48 -5.54 24.29
N GLY A 192 -5.26 -6.23 25.11
CA GLY A 192 -5.56 -7.66 24.92
C GLY A 192 -6.25 -7.93 23.58
N TYR A 193 -7.23 -7.11 23.23
CA TYR A 193 -7.95 -7.22 21.96
C TYR A 193 -7.04 -6.99 20.75
N ILE A 194 -6.22 -5.94 20.76
CA ILE A 194 -5.22 -5.68 19.71
C ILE A 194 -4.26 -6.86 19.58
N CYS A 195 -3.79 -7.41 20.70
CA CYS A 195 -2.88 -8.56 20.72
C CYS A 195 -3.53 -9.80 20.09
N LEU A 196 -4.77 -10.11 20.46
CA LEU A 196 -5.50 -11.24 19.92
C LEU A 196 -5.75 -11.09 18.41
N SER A 197 -6.22 -9.92 17.95
CA SER A 197 -6.40 -9.66 16.52
C SER A 197 -5.07 -9.78 15.75
N PHE A 198 -3.97 -9.30 16.32
CA PHE A 198 -2.65 -9.45 15.69
C PHE A 198 -2.22 -10.92 15.62
N LEU A 199 -2.40 -11.69 16.70
CA LEU A 199 -2.07 -13.11 16.72
C LEU A 199 -2.90 -13.89 15.69
N SER A 200 -4.21 -13.64 15.61
CA SER A 200 -5.09 -14.24 14.60
C SER A 200 -4.63 -13.91 13.18
N LEU A 201 -4.21 -12.67 12.92
CA LEU A 201 -3.64 -12.30 11.61
C LEU A 201 -2.41 -13.15 11.28
N VAL A 202 -1.47 -13.29 12.23
CA VAL A 202 -0.24 -14.06 12.03
C VAL A 202 -0.57 -15.52 11.69
N ILE A 203 -1.47 -16.14 12.45
CA ILE A 203 -1.89 -17.54 12.23
C ILE A 203 -2.53 -17.69 10.84
N ILE A 204 -3.46 -16.82 10.48
CA ILE A 204 -4.14 -16.88 9.17
C ILE A 204 -3.15 -16.66 8.03
N LYS A 205 -2.22 -15.69 8.14
CA LYS A 205 -1.19 -15.44 7.12
C LYS A 205 -0.23 -16.62 6.99
N PHE A 206 0.12 -17.26 8.09
CA PHE A 206 0.95 -18.47 8.09
C PHE A 206 0.24 -19.63 7.40
N LEU A 207 -1.05 -19.83 7.69
CA LEU A 207 -1.90 -20.82 7.02
C LEU A 207 -1.93 -20.58 5.50
N VAL A 208 -2.23 -19.36 5.07
CA VAL A 208 -2.23 -18.98 3.65
C VAL A 208 -0.88 -19.24 3.00
N TYR A 209 0.22 -18.89 3.68
CA TYR A 209 1.57 -19.15 3.18
C TYR A 209 1.83 -20.65 3.00
N LYS A 210 1.48 -21.47 4.00
CA LYS A 210 1.68 -22.93 3.97
C LYS A 210 0.89 -23.60 2.86
N VAL A 211 -0.39 -23.27 2.72
CA VAL A 211 -1.27 -23.83 1.68
C VAL A 211 -0.74 -23.48 0.30
N ASN A 212 -0.48 -22.20 0.01
CA ASN A 212 0.02 -21.77 -1.30
C ASN A 212 1.40 -22.35 -1.62
N LYS A 213 2.27 -22.51 -0.62
CA LYS A 213 3.58 -23.16 -0.81
C LYS A 213 3.45 -24.63 -1.18
N HIS A 214 2.49 -25.34 -0.59
CA HIS A 214 2.30 -26.77 -0.82
C HIS A 214 1.60 -27.05 -2.16
N THR A 215 0.60 -26.26 -2.52
CA THR A 215 -0.16 -26.44 -3.77
C THR A 215 0.54 -25.88 -5.00
N GLY A 216 1.55 -25.02 -4.81
CA GLY A 216 2.19 -24.27 -5.89
C GLY A 216 1.27 -23.21 -6.51
N LEU A 217 0.09 -22.97 -5.93
CA LEU A 217 -0.85 -21.97 -6.43
C LEU A 217 -0.24 -20.58 -6.35
N SER A 218 -0.28 -19.87 -7.48
CA SER A 218 0.27 -18.52 -7.61
C SER A 218 -0.75 -17.56 -8.22
N GLU A 219 -0.47 -16.26 -8.10
CA GLU A 219 -1.26 -15.19 -8.72
C GLU A 219 -2.76 -15.20 -8.38
N LYS A 220 -3.63 -15.52 -9.34
CA LYS A 220 -5.10 -15.43 -9.20
C LYS A 220 -5.69 -16.59 -8.40
N ASP A 221 -5.03 -17.75 -8.42
CA ASP A 221 -5.55 -18.97 -7.82
C ASP A 221 -5.09 -19.16 -6.37
N ARG A 222 -4.21 -18.27 -5.89
CA ARG A 222 -3.69 -18.30 -4.53
C ARG A 222 -4.82 -18.23 -3.49
N PHE A 223 -4.66 -18.96 -2.40
CA PHE A 223 -5.43 -18.75 -1.19
C PHE A 223 -5.18 -17.34 -0.66
N THR A 224 -6.25 -16.67 -0.24
CA THR A 224 -6.19 -15.35 0.39
C THR A 224 -6.80 -15.42 1.79
N VAL A 225 -6.59 -14.36 2.57
CA VAL A 225 -7.18 -14.26 3.91
C VAL A 225 -8.70 -14.24 3.83
N GLU A 226 -9.25 -13.61 2.79
CA GLU A 226 -10.69 -13.56 2.55
C GLU A 226 -11.26 -14.97 2.33
N LYS A 227 -10.62 -15.80 1.48
CA LYS A 227 -11.03 -17.20 1.28
C LYS A 227 -11.04 -17.98 2.60
N ILE A 228 -9.95 -17.91 3.38
CA ILE A 228 -9.89 -18.56 4.70
C ILE A 228 -10.99 -18.04 5.63
N THR A 229 -11.28 -16.74 5.61
CA THR A 229 -12.35 -16.15 6.43
C THR A 229 -13.74 -16.63 5.99
N SER A 230 -13.99 -16.78 4.69
CA SER A 230 -15.25 -17.34 4.17
C SER A 230 -15.41 -18.80 4.57
N ILE A 231 -14.37 -19.62 4.43
CA ILE A 231 -14.35 -21.01 4.88
C ILE A 231 -14.77 -21.10 6.36
N MET A 232 -14.15 -20.31 7.24
CA MET A 232 -14.49 -20.30 8.67
C MET A 232 -15.93 -19.87 8.97
N LYS A 233 -16.60 -19.13 8.07
CA LYS A 233 -17.99 -18.69 8.23
C LYS A 233 -18.99 -19.66 7.62
N ASP A 234 -18.62 -20.31 6.52
CA ASP A 234 -19.50 -21.08 5.67
C ASP A 234 -19.50 -22.57 6.06
N VAL A 235 -18.35 -23.11 6.44
CA VAL A 235 -18.19 -24.51 6.82
C VAL A 235 -18.72 -24.69 8.24
N LYS A 236 -19.90 -25.32 8.34
CA LYS A 236 -20.58 -25.59 9.61
C LYS A 236 -21.02 -27.04 9.66
N GLU A 237 -20.80 -27.65 10.81
CA GLU A 237 -21.21 -29.01 11.11
C GLU A 237 -22.16 -28.97 12.31
N ALA A 238 -23.28 -29.68 12.22
CA ALA A 238 -24.25 -29.80 13.29
C ALA A 238 -24.10 -31.17 13.95
N GLU A 239 -23.77 -31.17 15.23
CA GLU A 239 -23.60 -32.38 16.02
C GLU A 239 -24.84 -32.60 16.92
N ARG A 240 -25.34 -33.84 16.96
CA ARG A 240 -26.40 -34.27 17.88
C ARG A 240 -25.83 -35.19 18.95
N TYR A 241 -26.14 -34.85 20.19
CA TYR A 241 -25.72 -35.57 21.37
C TYR A 241 -26.92 -36.16 22.11
N TYR A 242 -26.77 -37.37 22.65
CA TYR A 242 -27.71 -37.96 23.61
C TYR A 242 -26.93 -38.58 24.75
N ASP A 243 -27.34 -38.27 25.97
CA ASP A 243 -26.67 -38.72 27.19
C ASP A 243 -25.14 -38.46 27.17
N GLY A 244 -24.74 -37.29 26.65
CA GLY A 244 -23.34 -36.88 26.51
C GLY A 244 -22.54 -37.57 25.40
N LYS A 245 -23.13 -38.49 24.63
CA LYS A 245 -22.47 -39.16 23.50
C LYS A 245 -22.91 -38.56 22.18
N LEU A 246 -21.94 -38.31 21.29
CA LEU A 246 -22.19 -37.90 19.91
C LEU A 246 -22.88 -39.05 19.17
N ILE A 247 -24.09 -38.83 18.68
CA ILE A 247 -24.83 -39.82 17.87
C ILE A 247 -24.63 -39.55 16.39
N GLU A 248 -24.75 -38.28 15.98
CA GLU A 248 -24.84 -37.91 14.58
C GLU A 248 -24.12 -36.58 14.36
N SER A 249 -23.41 -36.49 13.26
CA SER A 249 -22.80 -35.24 12.79
C SER A 249 -23.24 -35.00 11.36
N LEU A 250 -23.70 -33.79 11.08
CA LEU A 250 -24.29 -33.42 9.79
C LEU A 250 -23.62 -32.17 9.24
N GLU A 251 -22.94 -32.33 8.10
CA GLU A 251 -22.33 -31.22 7.37
C GLU A 251 -23.43 -30.35 6.73
N ILE A 252 -23.46 -29.06 7.08
CA ILE A 252 -24.41 -28.12 6.51
C ILE A 252 -23.85 -27.65 5.17
N LYS A 253 -24.33 -28.27 4.09
CA LYS A 253 -23.98 -27.93 2.70
C LYS A 253 -25.17 -27.35 1.95
N ASN A 254 -24.93 -26.24 1.26
CA ASN A 254 -25.82 -25.69 0.25
C ASN A 254 -25.01 -25.20 -0.96
N SER A 255 -25.69 -24.84 -2.05
CA SER A 255 -25.08 -24.40 -3.31
C SER A 255 -24.18 -23.16 -3.20
N ILE A 256 -24.32 -22.37 -2.13
CA ILE A 256 -23.50 -21.17 -1.89
C ILE A 256 -22.20 -21.55 -1.16
N THR A 257 -22.24 -22.58 -0.31
CA THR A 257 -21.12 -23.00 0.54
C THR A 257 -20.23 -24.10 -0.07
N GLU A 258 -20.60 -24.65 -1.22
CA GLU A 258 -19.92 -25.80 -1.85
C GLU A 258 -18.42 -25.54 -2.06
N GLN A 259 -18.07 -24.40 -2.67
CA GLN A 259 -16.67 -24.01 -2.87
C GLN A 259 -15.89 -23.87 -1.54
N SER A 260 -16.53 -23.36 -0.49
CA SER A 260 -15.91 -23.22 0.83
C SER A 260 -15.62 -24.59 1.48
N TRP A 261 -16.48 -25.58 1.23
CA TRP A 261 -16.26 -26.97 1.65
C TRP A 261 -15.13 -27.65 0.87
N ASP A 262 -15.03 -27.42 -0.44
CA ASP A 262 -13.94 -27.95 -1.27
C ASP A 262 -12.59 -27.38 -0.84
N ASP A 263 -12.52 -26.06 -0.66
CA ASP A 263 -11.33 -25.37 -0.17
C ASP A 263 -10.93 -25.87 1.24
N PHE A 264 -11.91 -26.12 2.13
CA PHE A 264 -11.66 -26.70 3.45
C PHE A 264 -11.07 -28.11 3.38
N ASN A 265 -11.65 -28.98 2.55
CA ASN A 265 -11.17 -30.34 2.38
C ASN A 265 -9.75 -30.38 1.80
N LEU A 266 -9.44 -29.50 0.85
CA LEU A 266 -8.09 -29.33 0.33
C LEU A 266 -7.11 -28.93 1.45
N ILE A 267 -7.46 -27.96 2.28
CA ILE A 267 -6.63 -27.56 3.42
C ILE A 267 -6.43 -28.76 4.36
N LYS A 268 -7.51 -29.45 4.74
CA LYS A 268 -7.46 -30.62 5.64
C LYS A 268 -6.52 -31.71 5.10
N HIS A 269 -6.56 -31.96 3.79
CA HIS A 269 -5.66 -32.90 3.12
C HIS A 269 -4.20 -32.45 3.19
N ILE A 270 -3.90 -31.18 2.87
CA ILE A 270 -2.53 -30.64 2.96
C ILE A 270 -1.97 -30.78 4.39
N PHE A 271 -2.78 -30.52 5.42
CA PHE A 271 -2.33 -30.67 6.81
C PHE A 271 -2.08 -32.12 7.23
N SER A 272 -2.77 -33.10 6.64
CA SER A 272 -2.52 -34.50 6.92
C SER A 272 -1.24 -35.00 6.24
N GLU A 273 -0.90 -34.46 5.08
CA GLU A 273 0.37 -34.74 4.38
C GLU A 273 1.57 -34.13 5.08
N ILE A 274 1.49 -32.88 5.57
CA ILE A 274 2.59 -32.22 6.28
C ILE A 274 2.94 -32.90 7.61
N LYS A 275 2.02 -33.67 8.20
CA LYS A 275 2.26 -34.40 9.46
C LYS A 275 2.97 -35.73 9.29
N LYS A 276 3.10 -36.25 8.07
CA LYS A 276 3.88 -37.45 7.74
C LYS A 276 5.32 -37.07 7.41
#